data_AF-A0A8C8S3E4-F1
#
_entry.id   AF-A0A8C8S3E4-F1
#
_cell.length_a   1.000
_cell.length_b   1.000
_cell.length_c   1.000
_cell.angle_alpha   90.00
_cell.angle_beta   90.00
_cell.angle_gamma   90.00
#
_symmetry.space_group_name_H-M   'P 1'
#
loop_
_entity.id
_entity.type
_entity.pdbx_description
1 polymer ?
#
loop_
_entity_poly.entity_id
_entity_poly.type
_entity_poly.pdbx_seq_one_letter_code
_entity_poly.pdbx_strand_id
1 'polypeptide(L)'
;GPSKLPPSPNLTLATPAAATVPVRRLRAATSGSAGLDLILQTDTDFQLPGEVHVVPTQVKGPLPPHVVGLLLPRSHASRKGFFVIPGVVDADYTGVLKVQVWTNLPQQLPKGSSVAQLILLPSLVPRAEHKERGDGGFGSTLPSDSSVNLPLPSRF
;
A
#
# COMPACT_ATOMS: atom_id res chain seq x y z
N GLY A 1 -37.86 5.51 43.26
CA GLY A 1 -37.59 4.82 41.98
C GLY A 1 -36.08 4.74 41.80
N PRO A 2 -35.52 3.65 41.25
CA PRO A 2 -34.08 3.49 41.20
C PRO A 2 -33.48 4.48 40.20
N SER A 3 -32.41 5.15 40.63
CA SER A 3 -31.61 6.09 39.84
C SER A 3 -30.85 5.33 38.75
N LYS A 4 -31.03 5.72 37.49
CA LYS A 4 -30.28 5.18 36.33
C LYS A 4 -28.86 5.74 36.36
N LEU A 5 -27.86 4.88 36.54
CA LEU A 5 -26.47 5.22 36.22
C LEU A 5 -26.35 5.53 34.71
N PRO A 6 -25.50 6.49 34.32
CA PRO A 6 -25.17 6.70 32.92
C PRO A 6 -24.36 5.51 32.38
N PRO A 7 -24.48 5.17 31.08
CA PRO A 7 -23.69 4.11 30.49
C PRO A 7 -22.21 4.51 30.46
N SER A 8 -21.34 3.59 30.88
CA SER A 8 -19.89 3.72 30.77
C SER A 8 -19.48 3.97 29.32
N PRO A 9 -18.52 4.86 29.04
CA PRO A 9 -18.01 5.01 27.69
C PRO A 9 -17.35 3.70 27.26
N ASN A 10 -17.87 3.11 26.19
CA ASN A 10 -17.16 2.04 25.49
C ASN A 10 -15.82 2.62 25.01
N LEU A 11 -14.77 2.35 25.77
CA LEU A 11 -13.40 2.42 25.28
C LEU A 11 -13.29 1.33 24.21
N THR A 12 -13.61 1.68 22.97
CA THR A 12 -13.19 0.90 21.81
C THR A 12 -11.67 0.91 21.84
N LEU A 13 -11.08 -0.12 22.44
CA LEU A 13 -9.66 -0.40 22.34
C LEU A 13 -9.34 -0.44 20.84
N ALA A 14 -8.64 0.58 20.36
CA ALA A 14 -8.13 0.59 19.01
C ALA A 14 -7.31 -0.70 18.84
N THR A 15 -7.75 -1.59 17.96
CA THR A 15 -7.00 -2.77 17.57
C THR A 15 -5.59 -2.29 17.23
N PRO A 16 -4.52 -2.79 17.88
CA PRO A 16 -3.18 -2.33 17.59
C PRO A 16 -2.93 -2.50 16.08
N ALA A 17 -2.53 -1.42 15.42
CA ALA A 17 -2.18 -1.45 14.01
C ALA A 17 -1.21 -2.62 13.79
N ALA A 18 -1.61 -3.59 12.95
CA ALA A 18 -0.78 -4.75 12.69
C ALA A 18 0.65 -4.30 12.36
N ALA A 19 1.63 -4.81 13.10
CA ALA A 19 3.00 -4.31 13.05
C ALA A 19 3.54 -4.42 11.61
N THR A 20 4.04 -3.30 11.08
CA THR A 20 4.67 -3.28 9.75
C THR A 20 6.09 -3.79 9.82
N VAL A 21 6.49 -4.54 8.79
CA VAL A 21 7.81 -5.14 8.63
C VAL A 21 8.62 -4.28 7.66
N PRO A 22 9.87 -3.90 8.01
CA PRO A 22 10.72 -3.17 7.07
C PRO A 22 11.10 -4.08 5.90
N VAL A 23 11.13 -3.53 4.68
CA VAL A 23 11.39 -4.29 3.44
C VAL A 23 12.66 -5.14 3.49
N ARG A 24 13.72 -4.66 4.16
CA ARG A 24 15.00 -5.39 4.36
C ARG A 24 14.86 -6.72 5.12
N ARG A 25 13.74 -6.95 5.81
CA ARG A 25 13.44 -8.21 6.51
C ARG A 25 12.65 -9.21 5.68
N LEU A 26 12.16 -8.81 4.50
CA LEU A 26 11.48 -9.74 3.61
C LEU A 26 12.43 -10.78 3.05
N ARG A 27 11.86 -11.90 2.62
CA ARG A 27 12.56 -12.99 1.95
C ARG A 27 11.76 -13.37 0.70
N ALA A 28 12.49 -13.65 -0.36
CA ALA A 28 11.94 -14.27 -1.55
C ALA A 28 11.39 -15.67 -1.22
N ALA A 29 10.33 -16.08 -1.90
CA ALA A 29 9.69 -17.38 -1.68
C ALA A 29 10.61 -18.55 -2.05
N THR A 30 11.48 -18.37 -3.06
CA THR A 30 12.46 -19.36 -3.52
C THR A 30 13.78 -18.66 -3.86
N SER A 31 14.86 -19.43 -4.04
CA SER A 31 16.16 -18.88 -4.45
C SER A 31 16.14 -18.19 -5.82
N GLY A 32 15.22 -18.58 -6.71
CA GLY A 32 15.08 -18.00 -8.05
C GLY A 32 13.98 -16.92 -8.17
N SER A 33 13.31 -16.56 -7.08
CA SER A 33 12.22 -15.57 -7.15
C SER A 33 12.78 -14.17 -7.38
N ALA A 34 12.23 -13.47 -8.38
CA ALA A 34 12.59 -12.08 -8.67
C ALA A 34 11.93 -11.06 -7.72
N GLY A 35 10.79 -11.42 -7.11
CA GLY A 35 9.97 -10.50 -6.30
C GLY A 35 9.80 -10.93 -4.85
N LEU A 36 9.51 -9.95 -4.01
CA LEU A 36 9.12 -10.09 -2.62
C LEU A 36 7.61 -9.97 -2.50
N ASP A 37 6.94 -11.02 -2.01
CA ASP A 37 5.48 -11.00 -1.85
C ASP A 37 5.06 -9.91 -0.85
N LEU A 38 4.10 -9.07 -1.26
CA LEU A 38 3.53 -8.03 -0.39
C LEU A 38 2.25 -8.55 0.24
N ILE A 39 2.28 -8.76 1.55
CA ILE A 39 1.14 -9.21 2.35
C ILE A 39 0.26 -8.01 2.71
N LEU A 40 -1.06 -8.12 2.51
CA LEU A 40 -2.01 -7.05 2.81
C LEU A 40 -2.29 -6.94 4.32
N GLN A 41 -2.51 -5.71 4.78
CA GLN A 41 -2.70 -5.39 6.20
C GLN A 41 -4.18 -5.39 6.63
N THR A 42 -5.10 -5.18 5.68
CA THR A 42 -6.53 -5.00 5.93
C THR A 42 -7.37 -5.87 5.02
N ASP A 43 -8.56 -6.22 5.47
CA ASP A 43 -9.61 -6.72 4.57
C ASP A 43 -10.07 -5.57 3.66
N THR A 44 -10.39 -5.87 2.41
CA THR A 44 -10.89 -4.88 1.44
C THR A 44 -12.06 -5.47 0.70
N ASP A 45 -13.19 -4.77 0.75
CA ASP A 45 -14.42 -5.15 0.06
C ASP A 45 -14.58 -4.27 -1.19
N PHE A 46 -14.65 -4.91 -2.36
CA PHE A 46 -14.86 -4.26 -3.64
C PHE A 46 -16.35 -4.32 -3.94
N GLN A 47 -17.09 -3.28 -3.58
CA GLN A 47 -18.55 -3.25 -3.75
C GLN A 47 -18.97 -2.88 -5.17
N LEU A 48 -18.19 -2.04 -5.83
CA LEU A 48 -18.44 -1.58 -7.19
C LEU A 48 -17.30 -2.03 -8.13
N PRO A 49 -17.62 -2.69 -9.26
CA PRO A 49 -16.64 -3.00 -10.28
C PRO A 49 -15.94 -1.75 -10.83
N GLY A 50 -14.64 -1.89 -11.13
CA GLY A 50 -13.84 -0.87 -11.81
C GLY A 50 -13.27 0.20 -10.89
N GLU A 51 -13.63 0.24 -9.60
CA GLU A 51 -13.00 1.15 -8.63
C GLU A 51 -11.59 0.67 -8.24
N VAL A 52 -10.66 1.62 -8.16
CA VAL A 52 -9.30 1.38 -7.70
C VAL A 52 -9.22 1.64 -6.21
N HIS A 53 -8.94 0.58 -5.44
CA HIS A 53 -8.70 0.67 -4.01
C HIS A 53 -7.20 0.71 -3.71
N VAL A 54 -6.81 1.61 -2.82
CA VAL A 54 -5.43 1.71 -2.31
C VAL A 54 -5.33 0.90 -1.02
N VAL A 55 -4.79 -0.31 -1.10
CA VAL A 55 -4.74 -1.26 0.01
C VAL A 55 -3.37 -1.25 0.69
N PRO A 56 -3.26 -0.97 2.01
CA PRO A 56 -1.99 -1.00 2.71
C PRO A 56 -1.44 -2.43 2.84
N THR A 57 -0.12 -2.56 2.71
CA THR A 57 0.59 -3.81 2.99
C THR A 57 1.15 -3.82 4.40
N GLN A 58 1.63 -4.97 4.85
CA GLN A 58 2.38 -5.10 6.10
C GLN A 58 3.84 -4.67 5.93
N VAL A 59 4.22 -4.05 4.81
CA VAL A 59 5.61 -3.71 4.47
C VAL A 59 5.78 -2.20 4.47
N LYS A 60 6.88 -1.73 5.05
CA LYS A 60 7.30 -0.33 4.94
C LYS A 60 8.74 -0.21 4.45
N GLY A 61 9.04 0.92 3.83
CA GLY A 61 10.41 1.27 3.50
C GLY A 61 11.21 1.79 4.71
N PRO A 62 12.35 2.47 4.48
CA PRO A 62 12.95 2.72 3.17
C PRO A 62 13.48 1.45 2.50
N LEU A 63 13.68 1.51 1.18
CA LEU A 63 14.40 0.46 0.46
C LEU A 63 15.91 0.58 0.71
N PRO A 64 16.71 -0.45 0.38
CA PRO A 64 18.16 -0.30 0.33
C PRO A 64 18.59 0.90 -0.54
N PRO A 65 19.69 1.59 -0.22
CA PRO A 65 20.20 2.66 -1.07
C PRO A 65 20.46 2.18 -2.50
N HIS A 66 20.31 3.10 -3.47
CA HIS A 66 20.56 2.84 -4.91
C HIS A 66 19.66 1.80 -5.57
N VAL A 67 18.47 1.55 -5.02
CA VAL A 67 17.48 0.67 -5.66
C VAL A 67 16.19 1.42 -5.96
N VAL A 68 15.45 0.91 -6.94
CA VAL A 68 14.04 1.26 -7.16
C VAL A 68 13.21 0.00 -6.94
N GLY A 69 12.05 0.16 -6.30
CA GLY A 69 11.08 -0.91 -6.15
C GLY A 69 10.02 -0.84 -7.23
N LEU A 70 9.86 -1.89 -8.03
CA LEU A 70 8.72 -2.05 -8.93
C LEU A 70 7.66 -2.91 -8.24
N LEU A 71 6.51 -2.30 -7.97
CA LEU A 71 5.34 -3.00 -7.45
C LEU A 71 4.54 -3.54 -8.62
N LEU A 72 4.48 -4.87 -8.76
CA LEU A 72 3.86 -5.57 -9.88
C LEU A 72 2.85 -6.63 -9.40
N PRO A 73 1.87 -7.02 -10.23
CA PRO A 73 0.96 -8.13 -9.91
C PRO A 73 1.71 -9.45 -9.71
N ARG A 74 1.17 -10.31 -8.84
CA ARG A 74 1.51 -11.74 -8.81
C ARG A 74 0.75 -12.46 -9.91
N SER A 75 1.35 -13.49 -10.50
CA SER A 75 0.77 -14.21 -11.65
C SER A 75 -0.60 -14.87 -11.36
N HIS A 76 -0.91 -15.17 -10.11
CA HIS A 76 -2.22 -15.73 -9.71
C HIS A 76 -3.28 -14.67 -9.40
N ALA A 77 -2.91 -13.39 -9.25
CA ALA A 77 -3.85 -12.33 -8.88
C ALA A 77 -4.95 -12.17 -9.93
N SER A 78 -4.58 -12.10 -11.21
CA SER A 78 -5.53 -12.00 -12.33
C SER A 78 -6.39 -13.25 -12.47
N ARG A 79 -5.88 -14.44 -12.12
CA ARG A 79 -6.68 -15.68 -12.06
C ARG A 79 -7.76 -15.64 -10.99
N LYS A 80 -7.60 -14.80 -9.97
CA LYS A 80 -8.58 -14.51 -8.93
C LYS A 80 -9.42 -13.26 -9.23
N GLY A 81 -9.30 -12.68 -10.43
CA GLY A 81 -10.05 -11.48 -10.82
C GLY A 81 -9.57 -10.18 -10.17
N PHE A 82 -8.38 -10.18 -9.55
CA PHE A 82 -7.75 -8.97 -9.01
C PHE A 82 -6.70 -8.43 -9.99
N PHE A 83 -6.83 -7.15 -10.32
CA PHE A 83 -5.90 -6.45 -11.19
C PHE A 83 -5.12 -5.43 -10.36
N VAL A 84 -3.78 -5.51 -10.41
CA VAL A 84 -2.90 -4.60 -9.70
C VAL A 84 -2.38 -3.57 -10.69
N ILE A 85 -2.51 -2.29 -10.34
CA ILE A 85 -1.89 -1.21 -11.10
C ILE A 85 -0.39 -1.15 -10.72
N PRO A 86 0.53 -1.26 -11.70
CA PRO A 86 1.95 -1.16 -11.43
C PRO A 86 2.33 0.16 -10.75
N GLY A 87 3.31 0.11 -9.86
CA GLY A 87 3.80 1.29 -9.14
C GLY A 87 5.31 1.31 -8.99
N VAL A 88 5.84 2.50 -8.73
CA VAL A 88 7.25 2.74 -8.41
C VAL A 88 7.36 3.15 -6.94
N VAL A 89 8.29 2.51 -6.22
CA VAL A 89 8.64 2.81 -4.84
C VAL A 89 10.07 3.35 -4.83
N ASP A 90 10.23 4.59 -4.41
CA ASP A 90 11.53 5.25 -4.28
C ASP A 90 12.29 4.70 -3.08
N ALA A 91 13.63 4.77 -3.14
CA ALA A 91 14.48 4.22 -2.08
C ALA A 91 14.25 4.88 -0.71
N ASP A 92 14.01 6.19 -0.71
CA ASP A 92 13.81 7.03 0.47
C ASP A 92 12.36 7.08 0.94
N TYR A 93 11.44 6.32 0.32
CA TYR A 93 10.07 6.23 0.79
C TYR A 93 9.99 5.46 2.12
N THR A 94 9.73 6.15 3.24
CA THR A 94 9.72 5.54 4.58
C THR A 94 8.35 4.99 5.01
N GLY A 95 7.32 5.29 4.23
CA GLY A 95 5.94 4.92 4.52
C GLY A 95 5.62 3.45 4.29
N VAL A 96 4.37 3.10 4.59
CA VAL A 96 3.80 1.78 4.30
C VAL A 96 3.58 1.67 2.79
N LEU A 97 4.11 0.60 2.19
CA LEU A 97 3.88 0.30 0.79
C LEU A 97 2.39 -0.03 0.60
N LYS A 98 1.75 0.60 -0.37
CA LYS A 98 0.34 0.38 -0.70
C LYS A 98 0.21 -0.18 -2.11
N VAL A 99 -0.74 -1.08 -2.30
CA VAL A 99 -1.05 -1.72 -3.58
C VAL A 99 -2.33 -1.09 -4.10
N GLN A 100 -2.32 -0.65 -5.35
CA GLN A 100 -3.53 -0.20 -6.05
C GLN A 100 -4.16 -1.41 -6.74
N VAL A 101 -5.36 -1.79 -6.31
CA VAL A 101 -6.07 -2.98 -6.78
C VAL A 101 -7.43 -2.57 -7.32
N TRP A 102 -7.86 -3.17 -8.41
CA TRP A 102 -9.24 -3.09 -8.88
C TRP A 102 -9.72 -4.48 -9.31
N THR A 103 -11.03 -4.60 -9.48
CA THR A 103 -11.68 -5.82 -9.97
C THR A 103 -12.91 -5.48 -10.79
N ASN A 104 -13.33 -6.39 -11.66
CA ASN A 104 -14.52 -6.27 -12.51
C ASN A 104 -15.79 -6.90 -11.89
N LEU A 105 -15.70 -7.49 -10.69
CA LEU A 105 -16.82 -8.14 -10.00
C LEU A 105 -16.83 -7.73 -8.53
N PRO A 106 -18.00 -7.67 -7.86
CA PRO A 106 -18.02 -7.51 -6.42
C PRO A 106 -17.33 -8.70 -5.73
N GLN A 107 -16.28 -8.44 -4.97
CA GLN A 107 -15.54 -9.47 -4.24
C GLN A 107 -14.72 -8.94 -3.08
N GLN A 108 -14.32 -9.83 -2.17
CA GLN A 108 -13.50 -9.49 -1.02
C GLN A 108 -12.06 -9.93 -1.22
N LEU A 109 -11.14 -9.07 -0.77
CA LEU A 109 -9.72 -9.35 -0.67
C LEU A 109 -9.33 -9.39 0.81
N PRO A 110 -9.18 -10.61 1.39
CA PRO A 110 -8.92 -10.75 2.81
C PRO A 110 -7.53 -10.24 3.20
N LYS A 111 -7.41 -9.73 4.42
CA LYS A 111 -6.15 -9.47 5.10
C LYS A 111 -5.24 -10.70 5.03
N GLY A 112 -3.93 -10.48 4.88
CA GLY A 112 -2.98 -11.58 4.77
C GLY A 112 -2.87 -12.16 3.36
N SER A 113 -3.77 -11.81 2.44
CA SER A 113 -3.60 -12.10 1.02
C SER A 113 -2.37 -11.41 0.47
N SER A 114 -1.86 -11.92 -0.65
CA SER A 114 -0.81 -11.26 -1.41
C SER A 114 -1.11 -11.37 -2.90
N VAL A 115 -1.44 -10.22 -3.50
CA VAL A 115 -1.79 -10.06 -4.93
C VAL A 115 -0.72 -9.28 -5.70
N ALA A 116 0.23 -8.69 -4.99
CA ALA A 116 1.34 -7.92 -5.57
C ALA A 116 2.67 -8.38 -4.99
N GLN A 117 3.74 -8.10 -5.73
CA GLN A 117 5.11 -8.36 -5.36
C GLN A 117 5.96 -7.12 -5.63
N LEU A 118 7.03 -6.96 -4.86
CA LEU A 118 8.03 -5.91 -5.03
C LEU A 118 9.29 -6.50 -5.68
N ILE A 119 9.66 -6.01 -6.85
CA ILE A 119 10.93 -6.33 -7.51
C ILE A 119 11.90 -5.18 -7.24
N LEU A 120 13.09 -5.48 -6.71
CA LEU A 120 14.13 -4.48 -6.47
C LEU A 120 15.11 -4.49 -7.64
N LEU A 121 15.32 -3.32 -8.25
CA LEU A 121 16.27 -3.14 -9.34
C LEU A 121 17.28 -2.04 -8.98
N PRO A 122 18.53 -2.09 -9.51
CA PRO A 122 19.45 -0.96 -9.40
C PRO A 122 18.82 0.32 -9.96
N SER A 123 18.93 1.41 -9.22
CA SER A 123 18.53 2.74 -9.69
C SER A 123 19.74 3.48 -10.26
N LEU A 124 19.60 3.94 -11.50
CA LEU A 124 20.61 4.76 -12.19
C LEU A 124 20.20 6.24 -12.25
N VAL A 125 19.15 6.63 -11.52
CA VAL A 125 18.69 8.01 -11.44
C VAL A 125 19.75 8.85 -10.71
N PRO A 126 20.21 9.99 -11.26
CA PRO A 126 21.13 10.89 -10.57
C PRO A 126 20.58 11.34 -9.21
N ARG A 127 21.44 11.43 -8.20
CA ARG A 127 21.02 11.86 -6.86
C ARG A 127 20.70 13.36 -6.85
N ALA A 128 19.58 13.71 -6.22
CA ALA A 128 19.27 15.10 -5.91
C ALA A 128 20.18 15.60 -4.78
N GLU A 129 20.56 16.88 -4.84
CA GLU A 129 21.50 17.45 -3.87
C GLU A 129 20.86 17.62 -2.47
N HIS A 130 19.55 17.92 -2.38
CA HIS A 130 18.92 18.26 -1.09
C HIS A 130 17.40 18.01 -0.98
N LYS A 131 16.90 16.81 -1.30
CA LYS A 131 15.51 16.45 -0.95
C LYS A 131 15.31 14.95 -0.77
N GLU A 132 14.89 14.55 0.43
CA GLU A 132 14.33 13.21 0.68
C GLU A 132 12.80 13.28 0.53
N ARG A 133 12.21 12.21 0.00
CA ARG A 133 10.77 12.09 -0.21
C ARG A 133 9.98 11.95 1.09
N GLY A 134 10.49 11.22 2.07
CA GLY A 134 9.78 10.91 3.32
C GLY A 134 8.66 9.88 3.13
N ASP A 135 7.52 10.04 3.81
CA ASP A 135 6.37 9.11 3.76
C ASP A 135 5.20 9.59 2.88
N GLY A 136 5.33 10.74 2.23
CA GLY A 136 4.34 11.28 1.30
C GLY A 136 4.24 10.47 0.00
N GLY A 137 3.07 9.90 -0.29
CA GLY A 137 2.73 9.22 -1.54
C GLY A 137 1.88 10.07 -2.49
N PHE A 138 1.62 9.58 -3.72
CA PHE A 138 0.58 10.09 -4.64
C PHE A 138 0.66 11.60 -4.99
N GLY A 139 1.77 12.05 -5.59
CA GLY A 139 1.89 13.44 -6.09
C GLY A 139 2.60 14.42 -5.16
N SER A 140 3.17 13.93 -4.05
CA SER A 140 3.91 14.72 -3.05
C SER A 140 5.18 15.43 -3.54
N THR A 141 5.64 15.15 -4.76
CA THR A 141 6.87 15.69 -5.34
C THR A 141 6.65 16.78 -6.40
N LEU A 142 5.41 17.12 -6.74
CA LEU A 142 5.14 18.17 -7.72
C LEU A 142 5.45 19.57 -7.13
N PRO A 143 6.03 20.50 -7.92
CA PRO A 143 6.09 21.92 -7.55
C PRO A 143 4.68 22.43 -7.25
N SER A 144 4.55 23.38 -6.32
CA SER A 144 3.27 23.94 -5.86
C SER A 144 2.57 24.83 -6.90
N ASP A 145 2.75 24.58 -8.19
CA ASP A 145 2.14 25.38 -9.25
C ASP A 145 1.71 24.52 -10.45
N SER A 146 0.64 23.75 -10.23
CA SER A 146 -0.26 23.31 -11.28
C SER A 146 -1.60 22.98 -10.65
N SER A 147 -2.43 24.01 -10.44
CA SER A 147 -3.85 23.85 -10.14
C SER A 147 -4.54 23.19 -11.35
N VAL A 148 -4.51 21.87 -11.42
CA VAL A 148 -5.54 21.13 -12.14
C VAL A 148 -6.61 20.80 -11.10
N ASN A 149 -7.62 21.66 -11.04
CA ASN A 149 -8.77 21.53 -10.17
C ASN A 149 -9.66 20.40 -10.72
N LEU A 150 -9.28 19.15 -10.49
CA LEU A 150 -10.17 18.01 -10.66
C LEU A 150 -10.99 17.88 -9.37
N PRO A 151 -12.34 17.89 -9.44
CA PRO A 151 -13.17 17.70 -8.27
C PRO A 151 -12.86 16.33 -7.67
N LEU A 152 -12.31 16.33 -6.45
CA LEU A 152 -12.25 15.13 -5.63
C LEU A 152 -13.69 14.68 -5.37
N PRO A 153 -14.08 13.42 -5.65
CA PRO A 153 -15.33 12.90 -5.11
C PRO A 153 -15.23 12.97 -3.58
N SER A 154 -16.23 13.62 -3.00
CA SER A 154 -16.41 13.80 -1.57
C SER A 154 -16.32 12.46 -0.83
N ARG A 155 -15.48 12.46 0.23
CA ARG A 155 -15.51 11.58 1.43
C ARG A 155 -16.38 10.32 1.30
N PHE A 156 -15.78 9.14 1.35
CA PHE A 156 -15.99 8.10 2.37
C PHE A 156 -14.79 7.14 2.38
#